data_AF-A0A4Q6B368-F1
#
_entry.id   AF-A0A4Q6B368-F1
#
_cell.length_a   1.000
_cell.length_b   1.000
_cell.length_c   1.000
_cell.angle_alpha   90.00
_cell.angle_beta   90.00
_cell.angle_gamma   90.00
#
_symmetry.space_group_name_H-M   'P 1'
#
loop_
_entity.id
_entity.type
_entity.pdbx_description
1 polymer ?
#
loop_
_entity_poly.entity_id
_entity_poly.type
_entity_poly.pdbx_seq_one_letter_code
_entity_poly.pdbx_strand_id
1 'polypeptide(L)' 'VGADASHAWAAVWLPDGSWLALDPTNDHWADDRYVTVAWGRDYKDVPPVKGIIYTDARSSTLDVQVDVAPLA' A
#
# COMPACT_ATOMS: atom_id res chain seq x y z
N VAL A 1 -3.75 5.90 -15.83
CA VAL A 1 -4.88 5.57 -14.93
C VAL A 1 -4.55 4.23 -14.30
N GLY A 2 -4.23 4.24 -13.00
CA GLY A 2 -3.87 3.03 -12.26
C GLY A 2 -5.12 2.20 -11.94
N ALA A 3 -4.96 1.08 -11.23
CA ALA A 3 -6.06 0.19 -10.90
C ALA A 3 -7.03 0.73 -9.83
N ASP A 4 -6.90 2.00 -9.41
CA ASP A 4 -7.71 2.66 -8.36
C ASP A 4 -7.97 1.77 -7.14
N ALA A 5 -6.94 1.07 -6.68
CA ALA A 5 -7.03 0.16 -5.56
C ALA A 5 -5.80 0.32 -4.65
N SER A 6 -6.02 0.24 -3.34
CA SER A 6 -4.92 -0.01 -2.40
C SER A 6 -4.33 -1.39 -2.70
N HIS A 7 -3.01 -1.45 -2.87
CA HIS A 7 -2.29 -2.71 -3.01
C HIS A 7 -1.21 -2.82 -1.93
N ALA A 8 -0.80 -4.05 -1.64
CA ALA A 8 0.28 -4.33 -0.70
C ALA A 8 1.29 -5.28 -1.35
N TRP A 9 2.56 -5.05 -1.08
CA TRP A 9 3.67 -5.87 -1.54
C TRP A 9 4.63 -6.16 -0.38
N ALA A 10 5.60 -7.04 -0.61
CA ALA A 10 6.61 -7.37 0.38
C ALA A 10 7.96 -6.78 0.00
N ALA A 11 8.82 -6.53 0.98
CA ALA A 11 10.20 -6.14 0.73
C ALA A 11 11.17 -6.90 1.63
N VAL A 12 12.36 -7.17 1.09
CA VAL A 12 13.43 -7.90 1.78
C VAL A 12 14.66 -7.01 1.89
N TRP A 13 15.26 -6.96 3.07
CA TRP A 13 16.51 -6.25 3.30
C TRP A 13 17.69 -7.04 2.75
N LEU A 14 18.50 -6.42 1.90
CA LEU A 14 19.66 -7.03 1.29
C LEU A 14 20.96 -6.67 2.04
N PRO A 15 22.01 -7.52 1.97
CA PRO A 15 23.29 -7.26 2.63
C PRO A 15 24.00 -5.98 2.17
N ASP A 16 23.67 -5.47 0.98
CA ASP A 16 24.23 -4.25 0.42
C ASP A 16 23.60 -2.96 0.98
N GLY A 17 22.65 -3.08 1.90
CA GLY A 17 21.98 -1.96 2.53
C GLY A 17 20.77 -1.44 1.75
N SER A 18 20.24 -2.22 0.81
CA SER A 18 19.06 -1.88 0.01
C SER A 18 17.83 -2.70 0.39
N TRP A 19 16.64 -2.15 0.08
CA TRP A 19 15.38 -2.87 0.13
C TRP A 19 15.02 -3.38 -1.26
N LEU A 20 14.69 -4.66 -1.32
CA LEU A 20 14.23 -5.34 -2.52
C LEU A 20 12.72 -5.53 -2.45
N ALA A 21 11.96 -4.77 -3.24
CA ALA A 21 10.50 -4.79 -3.21
C ALA A 21 9.90 -5.70 -4.29
N LEU A 22 8.97 -6.57 -3.89
CA LEU A 22 8.42 -7.68 -4.68
C LEU A 22 6.90 -7.71 -4.57
N ASP A 23 6.22 -7.79 -5.71
CA ASP A 23 4.79 -8.02 -5.80
C ASP A 23 4.49 -9.46 -6.25
N PRO A 24 4.30 -10.39 -5.30
CA PRO A 24 4.04 -11.79 -5.62
C PRO A 24 2.63 -12.00 -6.22
N THR A 25 1.70 -11.06 -6.03
CA THR A 25 0.35 -11.17 -6.59
C THR A 25 0.35 -10.98 -8.10
N ASN A 26 1.23 -10.09 -8.59
CA ASN A 26 1.33 -9.75 -10.00
C ASN A 26 2.59 -10.31 -10.68
N ASP A 27 3.36 -11.15 -9.99
CA ASP A 27 4.58 -11.82 -10.50
C ASP A 27 5.65 -10.85 -11.05
N HIS A 28 5.90 -9.75 -10.34
CA HIS A 28 6.94 -8.80 -10.72
C HIS A 28 7.52 -8.01 -9.54
N TRP A 29 8.56 -7.22 -9.83
CA TRP A 29 9.15 -6.26 -8.90
C TRP A 29 8.21 -5.10 -8.61
N ALA A 30 8.14 -4.63 -7.37
CA ALA A 30 7.45 -3.37 -7.11
C ALA A 30 8.31 -2.22 -7.67
N ASP A 31 7.79 -1.52 -8.66
CA ASP A 31 8.45 -0.43 -9.37
C ASP A 31 7.65 0.88 -9.23
N ASP A 32 7.99 1.88 -10.05
CA ASP A 32 7.42 3.23 -10.02
C ASP A 32 5.91 3.29 -10.33
N ARG A 33 5.27 2.15 -10.66
CA ARG A 33 3.80 2.06 -10.75
C ARG A 33 3.13 2.10 -9.37
N TYR A 34 3.86 1.80 -8.30
CA TYR A 34 3.36 1.85 -6.93
C TYR A 34 3.82 3.11 -6.21
N VAL A 35 2.89 3.73 -5.48
CA VAL A 35 3.20 4.80 -4.54
C VAL A 35 3.20 4.22 -3.13
N THR A 36 4.34 4.31 -2.43
CA THR A 36 4.43 3.84 -1.05
C THR A 36 3.70 4.81 -0.13
N VAL A 37 2.59 4.36 0.47
CA VAL A 37 1.78 5.15 1.42
C VAL A 37 2.06 4.79 2.89
N ALA A 38 2.55 3.57 3.16
CA ALA A 38 2.88 3.09 4.49
C ALA A 38 3.89 1.93 4.42
N TRP A 39 4.64 1.69 5.50
CA TRP A 39 5.61 0.60 5.62
C TRP A 39 5.58 -0.02 7.02
N GLY A 40 5.61 -1.36 7.10
CA GLY A 40 5.53 -2.09 8.36
C GLY A 40 6.01 -3.53 8.22
N ARG A 41 6.10 -4.25 9.34
CA ARG A 41 6.55 -5.65 9.34
C ARG A 41 5.46 -6.59 8.83
N ASP A 42 4.21 -6.28 9.16
CA ASP A 42 3.03 -6.98 8.67
C ASP A 42 1.85 -6.02 8.48
N TYR A 43 0.73 -6.54 7.95
CA TYR A 43 -0.46 -5.74 7.65
C TYR A 43 -1.02 -4.98 8.86
N LYS A 44 -0.82 -5.44 10.10
CA LYS A 44 -1.35 -4.78 11.31
C LYS A 44 -0.62 -3.48 11.64
N ASP A 45 0.57 -3.28 11.08
CA ASP A 45 1.32 -2.04 11.22
C ASP A 45 0.78 -0.94 10.29
N VAL A 46 0.20 -1.33 9.16
CA VAL A 46 -0.17 -0.44 8.05
C VAL A 46 -1.61 -0.60 7.52
N PRO A 47 -2.61 -0.98 8.33
CA PRO A 47 -3.97 -1.06 7.80
C PRO A 47 -4.47 0.35 7.48
N PRO A 48 -5.24 0.55 6.40
CA PRO A 48 -5.79 1.87 6.04
C PRO A 48 -6.58 2.54 7.18
N VAL A 49 -7.19 1.72 8.06
CA VAL A 49 -7.90 2.17 9.26
C VAL A 49 -7.46 1.32 10.45
N LYS A 50 -7.07 1.94 11.57
CA LYS A 50 -6.62 1.28 12.81
C LYS A 50 -7.27 1.91 14.03
N GLY A 51 -7.67 1.08 15.01
CA GLY A 51 -8.19 1.54 16.30
C GLY A 51 -9.62 1.09 16.57
N ILE A 52 -10.26 1.72 17.56
CA ILE A 52 -11.65 1.46 17.93
C ILE A 52 -12.51 2.55 17.30
N ILE A 53 -13.46 2.16 16.46
CA ILE A 53 -14.46 3.07 15.90
C ILE A 53 -15.73 2.93 16.74
N TYR A 54 -16.11 4.01 17.43
CA TYR A 54 -17.38 4.09 18.16
C TYR A 54 -18.37 4.89 17.32
N THR A 55 -19.43 4.24 16.84
CA THR A 55 -20.40 4.88 15.93
C THR A 55 -21.77 4.19 15.99
N ASP A 56 -22.83 4.96 15.80
CA ASP A 56 -24.20 4.47 15.59
C ASP A 56 -24.49 4.15 14.10
N ALA A 57 -23.49 4.32 13.23
CA ALA A 57 -23.62 4.08 11.79
C ALA A 57 -23.93 2.60 11.50
N ARG A 58 -24.87 2.37 10.58
CA ARG A 58 -25.28 1.03 10.15
C ARG A 58 -24.40 0.42 9.06
N SER A 59 -23.60 1.24 8.39
CA SER A 59 -22.70 0.83 7.31
C SER A 59 -21.40 1.63 7.36
N SER A 60 -20.33 1.02 6.85
CA SER A 60 -19.02 1.64 6.66
C SER A 60 -18.59 1.41 5.22
N THR A 61 -18.01 2.43 4.60
CA THR A 61 -17.51 2.39 3.22
C THR A 61 -16.09 2.92 3.22
N LEU A 62 -15.20 2.24 2.50
CA LEU A 62 -13.82 2.66 2.27
C LEU A 62 -13.60 2.77 0.76
N ASP A 63 -13.41 4.00 0.29
CA ASP A 63 -13.01 4.30 -1.09
C ASP A 63 -11.54 4.67 -1.11
N VAL A 64 -10.78 4.12 -2.07
CA VAL A 64 -9.36 4.39 -2.25
C VAL A 64 -9.11 4.75 -3.71
N GLN A 65 -8.41 5.85 -3.96
CA GLN A 65 -8.01 6.30 -5.29
C GLN A 65 -6.58 6.81 -5.26
N VAL A 66 -5.83 6.64 -6.36
CA VAL A 66 -4.44 7.10 -6.49
C VAL A 66 -4.27 7.81 -7.83
N ASP A 67 -4.02 9.12 -7.77
CA ASP A 67 -3.77 9.95 -8.94
C ASP A 67 -2.31 10.43 -8.95
N VAL A 68 -1.68 10.38 -10.13
CA VAL A 68 -0.31 10.87 -10.35
C VAL A 68 -0.32 11.91 -11.47
N ALA A 69 0.32 13.06 -11.22
CA ALA A 69 0.48 14.13 -12.20
C ALA A 69 1.97 14.32 -12.55
N PRO A 70 2.31 14.63 -13.82
CA PRO A 70 3.68 14.97 -14.20
C PRO A 70 4.16 16.23 -13.47
N LEU A 71 5.45 16.27 -13.08
CA LEU A 71 6.09 17.53 -12.70
C LEU A 71 6.44 18.34 -13.96
N ALA A 72 6.12 19.63 -13.93
CA ALA A 72 6.46 20.60 -14.98
C ALA A 72 7.91 21.07 -14.89
#